data_AF-A0A848Y4N3-F1
#
_entry.id   AF-A0A848Y4N3-F1
#
_cell.length_a   1.000
_cell.length_b   1.000
_cell.length_c   1.000
_cell.angle_alpha   90.00
_cell.angle_beta   90.00
_cell.angle_gamma   90.00
#
_symmetry.space_group_name_H-M   'P 1'
#
loop_
_entity.id
_entity.type
_entity.pdbx_description
1 polymer ?
#
loop_
_entity_poly.entity_id
_entity_poly.type
_entity_poly.pdbx_seq_one_letter_code
_entity_poly.pdbx_strand_id
1 'polypeptide(L)'
;METSPEQSVRRRKVFYISGFDPKGPAYYHALYAEEAQKQSRLNGMSIEVGDARRRNRFSTSWQVQTSNNALQTRTDYEVLRWDDIMRSRMRRSGPAFYWDALRTYWLYIHTGALWRILQTSYPAFLAGLYPIVFLTGFSGLAAFAALAAYASAPESIRLGGTVWTVPPVVIAVLSACLFVCVLSLSRKLENKIPYFWPLYVYSFAADHMRGRVPEMDARIQQLSREILDYITRSEDDEVLIASHSNGTVVAVLAFAAVLRADPDIAKRGPQVSFLTLGHSIPLCSFLPQATALRRALTDLGGDNGIAWVDITAPRDAACLALTDPLKASGLSAENLAEQKSKLLCVPVSQLFSPHTFRKTLLHRWLRIHFRYLMAYERATPFDYFMITAGPLTLAKRFADIPSKDGFAKFRLLQQPKMTKRPSEHPF
;
A
#
# COMPACT_ATOMS: atom_id res chain seq x y z
N MET A 1 43.52 -13.97 2.49
CA MET A 1 42.34 -14.83 2.26
C MET A 1 41.21 -13.92 1.84
N GLU A 2 40.90 -13.85 0.54
CA GLU A 2 39.67 -13.18 0.09
C GLU A 2 38.48 -13.94 0.68
N THR A 3 37.72 -13.28 1.56
CA THR A 3 36.49 -13.86 2.10
C THR A 3 35.56 -14.15 0.94
N SER A 4 35.26 -15.43 0.70
CA SER A 4 34.29 -15.82 -0.31
C SER A 4 32.99 -15.02 -0.11
N PRO A 5 32.38 -14.50 -1.18
CA PRO A 5 31.21 -13.64 -1.06
C PRO A 5 30.09 -14.37 -0.31
N GLU A 6 29.48 -13.71 0.67
CA GLU A 6 28.46 -14.33 1.52
C GLU A 6 27.22 -14.70 0.68
N GLN A 7 26.86 -15.99 0.66
CA GLN A 7 25.66 -16.51 0.04
C GLN A 7 24.83 -17.27 1.06
N SER A 8 23.66 -16.76 1.39
CA SER A 8 22.69 -17.46 2.25
C SER A 8 21.48 -18.00 1.48
N VAL A 9 21.32 -17.59 0.22
CA VAL A 9 20.20 -18.01 -0.62
C VAL A 9 20.70 -18.46 -1.98
N ARG A 10 20.42 -19.72 -2.33
CA ARG A 10 20.56 -20.33 -3.66
C ARG A 10 19.19 -20.56 -4.28
N ARG A 11 18.20 -20.97 -3.48
CA ARG A 11 16.80 -21.19 -3.88
C ARG A 11 15.88 -20.32 -3.04
N ARG A 12 15.00 -19.57 -3.70
CA ARG A 12 13.99 -18.72 -3.03
C ARG A 12 12.61 -18.92 -3.63
N LYS A 13 11.61 -18.96 -2.76
CA LYS A 13 10.22 -18.71 -3.13
C LYS A 13 9.84 -17.28 -2.79
N VAL A 14 9.18 -16.57 -3.72
CA VAL A 14 8.53 -15.29 -3.43
C VAL A 14 7.03 -15.44 -3.63
N PHE A 15 6.25 -15.14 -2.58
CA PHE A 15 4.82 -14.90 -2.69
C PHE A 15 4.57 -13.40 -2.67
N TYR A 16 4.17 -12.84 -3.81
CA TYR A 16 3.85 -11.43 -3.94
C TYR A 16 2.35 -11.16 -3.87
N ILE A 17 1.94 -10.31 -2.93
CA ILE A 17 0.55 -9.86 -2.76
C ILE A 17 0.49 -8.37 -3.11
N SER A 18 -0.13 -8.05 -4.23
CA SER A 18 -0.24 -6.68 -4.75
C SER A 18 -1.17 -5.80 -3.91
N GLY A 19 -1.01 -4.49 -4.06
CA GLY A 19 -1.93 -3.48 -3.53
C GLY A 19 -3.34 -3.55 -4.11
N PHE A 20 -4.19 -2.58 -3.75
CA PHE A 20 -5.51 -2.39 -4.37
C PHE A 20 -5.33 -1.78 -5.77
N ASP A 21 -4.81 -2.59 -6.69
CA ASP A 21 -4.49 -2.26 -8.07
C ASP A 21 -5.13 -3.32 -8.98
N PRO A 22 -6.10 -2.95 -9.85
CA PRO A 22 -6.82 -3.91 -10.69
C PRO A 22 -5.94 -4.57 -11.77
N LYS A 23 -4.65 -4.20 -11.84
CA LYS A 23 -3.67 -4.81 -12.73
C LYS A 23 -3.45 -6.28 -12.37
N GLY A 24 -3.50 -7.14 -13.39
CA GLY A 24 -3.31 -8.59 -13.23
C GLY A 24 -1.84 -9.01 -13.25
N PRO A 25 -1.55 -10.31 -13.05
CA PRO A 25 -0.19 -10.84 -13.04
C PRO A 25 0.65 -10.54 -14.29
N ALA A 26 0.02 -10.47 -15.47
CA ALA A 26 0.73 -10.13 -16.71
C ALA A 26 1.39 -8.74 -16.64
N TYR A 27 0.74 -7.77 -15.98
CA TYR A 27 1.33 -6.46 -15.76
C TYR A 27 2.54 -6.55 -14.82
N TYR A 28 2.43 -7.29 -13.72
CA TYR A 28 3.52 -7.42 -12.75
C TYR A 28 4.71 -8.20 -13.31
N HIS A 29 4.46 -9.20 -14.16
CA HIS A 29 5.53 -9.90 -14.89
C HIS A 29 6.25 -8.96 -15.86
N ALA A 30 5.51 -8.23 -16.69
CA ALA A 30 6.10 -7.26 -17.62
C ALA A 30 6.87 -6.15 -16.89
N LEU A 31 6.30 -5.62 -15.80
CA LEU A 31 6.95 -4.63 -14.94
C LEU A 31 8.25 -5.18 -14.34
N TYR A 32 8.21 -6.39 -13.79
CA TYR A 32 9.38 -7.03 -13.20
C TYR A 32 10.48 -7.23 -14.25
N ALA A 33 10.13 -7.76 -15.43
CA ALA A 33 11.09 -7.97 -16.51
C ALA A 33 11.73 -6.66 -17.01
N GLU A 34 10.93 -5.63 -17.25
CA GLU A 34 11.42 -4.33 -17.73
C GLU A 34 12.33 -3.65 -16.69
N GLU A 35 11.89 -3.61 -15.44
CA GLU A 35 12.60 -2.91 -14.37
C GLU A 35 13.82 -3.71 -13.88
N ALA A 36 13.80 -5.04 -13.91
CA ALA A 36 14.97 -5.87 -13.64
C ALA A 36 16.11 -5.55 -14.62
N GLN A 37 15.81 -5.41 -15.92
CA GLN A 37 16.82 -5.03 -16.91
C GLN A 37 17.39 -3.62 -16.70
N LYS A 38 16.61 -2.69 -16.16
CA LYS A 38 17.11 -1.36 -15.78
C LYS A 38 18.04 -1.48 -14.58
N GLN A 39 17.64 -2.27 -13.60
CA GLN A 39 18.40 -2.47 -12.38
C GLN A 39 19.73 -3.21 -12.62
N SER A 40 19.74 -4.25 -13.48
CA SER A 40 20.94 -4.97 -13.90
C SER A 40 22.05 -4.05 -14.42
N ARG A 41 21.68 -2.98 -15.14
CA ARG A 41 22.64 -1.99 -15.65
C ARG A 41 23.26 -1.13 -14.55
N LEU A 42 22.62 -1.02 -13.40
CA LEU A 42 23.07 -0.17 -12.29
C LEU A 42 23.96 -0.92 -11.29
N ASN A 43 23.69 -2.21 -11.06
CA ASN A 43 24.39 -3.02 -10.07
C ASN A 43 25.30 -4.10 -10.69
N GLY A 44 25.34 -4.22 -12.02
CA GLY A 44 26.23 -5.13 -12.75
C GLY A 44 25.83 -6.61 -12.68
N MET A 45 24.62 -6.93 -12.21
CA MET A 45 24.16 -8.33 -12.11
C MET A 45 23.34 -8.75 -13.31
N SER A 46 23.47 -10.02 -13.71
CA SER A 46 22.54 -10.62 -14.66
C SER A 46 21.26 -11.01 -13.94
N ILE A 47 20.11 -10.53 -14.42
CA ILE A 47 18.78 -10.91 -13.91
C ILE A 47 17.96 -11.38 -15.11
N GLU A 48 17.79 -12.69 -15.23
CA GLU A 48 17.03 -13.32 -16.29
C GLU A 48 15.63 -13.67 -15.76
N VAL A 49 14.61 -13.16 -16.45
CA VAL A 49 13.21 -13.34 -16.08
C VAL A 49 12.56 -14.26 -17.11
N GLY A 50 12.13 -15.45 -16.67
CA GLY A 50 11.48 -16.43 -17.52
C GLY A 50 10.01 -16.12 -17.79
N ASP A 51 9.36 -16.98 -18.58
CA ASP A 51 7.96 -16.81 -18.96
C ASP A 51 7.00 -16.96 -17.78
N ALA A 52 5.94 -16.15 -17.79
CA ALA A 52 4.85 -16.26 -16.85
C ALA A 52 4.01 -17.52 -17.12
N ARG A 53 3.83 -18.34 -16.07
CA ARG A 53 3.04 -19.57 -16.10
C ARG A 53 1.93 -19.50 -15.06
N ARG A 54 0.70 -19.75 -15.50
CA ARG A 54 -0.43 -19.88 -14.58
C ARG A 54 -0.24 -21.14 -13.72
N ARG A 55 -0.22 -20.99 -12.40
CA ARG A 55 -0.10 -22.12 -11.46
C ARG A 55 -1.47 -22.64 -11.07
N ASN A 56 -2.38 -21.73 -10.72
CA ASN A 56 -3.77 -22.07 -10.42
C ASN A 56 -4.72 -20.93 -10.84
N ARG A 57 -5.97 -20.94 -10.35
CA ARG A 57 -6.94 -19.89 -10.69
C ARG A 57 -6.51 -18.51 -10.20
N PHE A 58 -5.88 -18.46 -9.04
CA PHE A 58 -5.53 -17.27 -8.29
C PHE A 58 -4.03 -17.06 -8.14
N SER A 59 -3.20 -17.70 -8.97
CA SER A 59 -1.77 -17.43 -8.99
C SER A 59 -1.10 -17.67 -10.34
N THR A 60 -0.06 -16.88 -10.57
CA THR A 60 0.82 -16.95 -11.75
C THR A 60 2.24 -16.81 -11.25
N SER A 61 3.13 -17.69 -11.68
CA SER A 61 4.55 -17.62 -11.31
C SER A 61 5.48 -17.56 -12.52
N TRP A 62 6.69 -17.09 -12.29
CA TRP A 62 7.79 -17.14 -13.24
C TRP A 62 9.10 -17.38 -12.49
N GLN A 63 10.10 -17.88 -13.21
CA GLN A 63 11.42 -18.11 -12.65
C GLN A 63 12.28 -16.86 -12.88
N VAL A 64 13.06 -16.49 -11.87
CA VAL A 64 14.07 -15.44 -11.97
C VAL A 64 15.41 -16.09 -11.63
N GLN A 65 16.38 -15.96 -12.54
CA GLN A 65 17.75 -16.39 -12.31
C GLN A 65 18.61 -15.15 -12.16
N THR A 66 19.38 -15.08 -11.08
CA THR A 66 20.28 -13.97 -10.83
C THR A 66 21.68 -14.49 -10.62
N SER A 67 22.64 -13.89 -11.32
CA SER A 67 24.06 -14.21 -11.17
C SER A 67 24.89 -12.95 -11.01
N ASN A 68 25.86 -13.02 -10.10
CA ASN A 68 26.87 -12.00 -9.87
C ASN A 68 28.18 -12.69 -9.48
N ASN A 69 29.16 -12.69 -10.39
CA ASN A 69 30.42 -13.43 -10.24
C ASN A 69 30.15 -14.92 -9.90
N ALA A 70 30.57 -15.38 -8.72
CA ALA A 70 30.39 -16.75 -8.24
C ALA A 70 29.02 -17.01 -7.59
N LEU A 71 28.20 -15.98 -7.35
CA LEU A 71 26.91 -16.11 -6.68
C LEU A 71 25.81 -16.39 -7.69
N GLN A 72 24.98 -17.39 -7.42
CA GLN A 72 23.80 -17.71 -8.24
C GLN A 72 22.57 -17.94 -7.37
N THR A 73 21.47 -17.27 -7.68
CA THR A 73 20.19 -17.42 -6.99
C THR A 73 19.09 -17.73 -8.00
N ARG A 74 18.33 -18.78 -7.72
CA ARG A 74 17.12 -19.14 -8.46
C ARG A 74 15.90 -18.82 -7.61
N THR A 75 15.00 -18.03 -8.16
CA THR A 75 13.78 -17.60 -7.49
C THR A 75 12.56 -18.07 -8.25
N ASP A 76 11.62 -18.74 -7.59
CA ASP A 76 10.24 -18.90 -8.07
C ASP A 76 9.42 -17.72 -7.57
N TYR A 77 9.09 -16.78 -8.45
CA TYR A 77 8.32 -15.60 -8.10
C TYR A 77 6.86 -15.81 -8.45
N GLU A 78 5.98 -15.85 -7.46
CA GLU A 78 4.55 -16.13 -7.61
C GLU A 78 3.70 -14.94 -7.15
N VAL A 79 2.87 -14.42 -8.07
CA VAL A 79 1.88 -13.38 -7.76
C VAL A 79 0.59 -14.05 -7.32
N LEU A 80 0.19 -13.78 -6.07
CA LEU A 80 -1.07 -14.21 -5.48
C LEU A 80 -2.16 -13.19 -5.83
N ARG A 81 -3.18 -13.66 -6.55
CA ARG A 81 -4.20 -12.83 -7.17
C ARG A 81 -5.33 -12.54 -6.22
N TRP A 82 -5.78 -11.30 -6.23
CA TRP A 82 -7.07 -10.85 -5.72
C TRP A 82 -7.63 -9.67 -6.56
N ASP A 83 -7.07 -9.51 -7.76
CA ASP A 83 -7.39 -8.46 -8.73
C ASP A 83 -8.84 -8.57 -9.25
N ASP A 84 -9.43 -9.77 -9.20
CA ASP A 84 -10.84 -10.01 -9.52
C ASP A 84 -11.81 -9.37 -8.52
N ILE A 85 -11.49 -9.42 -7.23
CA ILE A 85 -12.28 -8.80 -6.15
C ILE A 85 -12.20 -7.27 -6.25
N MET A 86 -11.02 -6.73 -6.57
CA MET A 86 -10.87 -5.29 -6.78
C MET A 86 -11.68 -4.82 -7.98
N ARG A 87 -11.58 -5.52 -9.12
CA ARG A 87 -12.31 -5.15 -10.34
C ARG A 87 -13.82 -5.23 -10.15
N SER A 88 -14.33 -6.22 -9.42
CA SER A 88 -15.78 -6.30 -9.14
C SER A 88 -16.26 -5.08 -8.34
N ARG A 89 -15.45 -4.56 -7.42
CA ARG A 89 -15.77 -3.36 -6.62
C ARG A 89 -15.60 -2.06 -7.40
N MET A 90 -14.56 -1.94 -8.21
CA MET A 90 -14.33 -0.75 -9.04
C MET A 90 -15.35 -0.58 -10.16
N ARG A 91 -16.13 -1.63 -10.49
CA ARG A 91 -17.23 -1.55 -11.47
C ARG A 91 -18.47 -0.82 -10.94
N ARG A 92 -18.57 -0.57 -9.63
CA ARG A 92 -19.69 0.19 -9.06
C ARG A 92 -19.61 1.65 -9.52
N SER A 93 -20.61 2.10 -10.26
CA SER A 93 -20.71 3.48 -10.75
C SER A 93 -22.10 4.06 -10.48
N GLY A 94 -22.23 5.38 -10.56
CA GLY A 94 -23.52 6.07 -10.37
C GLY A 94 -23.77 6.54 -8.92
N PRO A 95 -25.02 6.89 -8.58
CA PRO A 95 -25.37 7.46 -7.27
C PRO A 95 -24.98 6.57 -6.08
N ALA A 96 -25.07 5.25 -6.24
CA ALA A 96 -24.71 4.29 -5.21
C ALA A 96 -23.22 4.40 -4.80
N PHE A 97 -22.32 4.69 -5.75
CA PHE A 97 -20.90 4.90 -5.45
C PHE A 97 -20.68 6.12 -4.56
N TYR A 98 -21.33 7.24 -4.85
CA TYR A 98 -21.22 8.45 -4.04
C TYR A 98 -21.84 8.27 -2.65
N TRP A 99 -22.94 7.52 -2.57
CA TRP A 99 -23.56 7.18 -1.30
C TRP A 99 -22.67 6.27 -0.44
N ASP A 100 -22.02 5.27 -1.05
CA ASP A 100 -21.03 4.42 -0.38
C ASP A 100 -19.81 5.23 0.06
N ALA A 101 -19.36 6.19 -0.74
CA ALA A 101 -18.28 7.10 -0.38
C ALA A 101 -18.63 7.98 0.83
N LEU A 102 -19.83 8.58 0.86
CA LEU A 102 -20.33 9.38 1.99
C LEU A 102 -20.42 8.53 3.26
N ARG A 103 -20.99 7.33 3.17
CA ARG A 103 -21.04 6.38 4.29
C ARG A 103 -19.65 6.00 4.80
N THR A 104 -18.70 5.82 3.89
CA THR A 104 -17.32 5.48 4.22
C THR A 104 -16.64 6.62 4.95
N TYR A 105 -16.69 7.86 4.44
CA TYR A 105 -16.12 8.99 5.15
C TYR A 105 -16.80 9.24 6.49
N TRP A 106 -18.13 9.13 6.54
CA TRP A 106 -18.87 9.21 7.80
C TRP A 106 -18.36 8.20 8.81
N LEU A 107 -18.16 6.94 8.40
CA LEU A 107 -17.54 5.89 9.22
C LEU A 107 -16.19 6.34 9.79
N TYR A 108 -15.27 6.74 8.92
CA TYR A 108 -13.92 7.13 9.33
C TYR A 108 -13.91 8.37 10.25
N ILE A 109 -14.82 9.33 10.03
CA ILE A 109 -14.96 10.52 10.88
C ILE A 109 -15.55 10.14 12.24
N HIS A 110 -16.69 9.46 12.26
CA HIS A 110 -17.42 9.19 13.51
C HIS A 110 -16.67 8.22 14.43
N THR A 111 -15.83 7.33 13.90
CA THR A 111 -15.00 6.43 14.73
C THR A 111 -13.70 7.08 15.18
N GLY A 112 -13.41 8.32 14.75
CA GLY A 112 -12.13 8.98 14.98
C GLY A 112 -10.95 8.36 14.21
N ALA A 113 -11.20 7.40 13.30
CA ALA A 113 -10.14 6.76 12.52
C ALA A 113 -9.44 7.78 11.61
N LEU A 114 -10.20 8.68 10.99
CA LEU A 114 -9.65 9.77 10.18
C LEU A 114 -8.75 10.70 11.00
N TRP A 115 -9.16 11.01 12.24
CA TRP A 115 -8.37 11.82 13.17
C TRP A 115 -7.07 11.11 13.57
N ARG A 116 -7.11 9.80 13.81
CA ARG A 116 -5.90 9.01 14.07
C ARG A 116 -4.96 8.97 12.86
N ILE A 117 -5.48 8.90 11.63
CA ILE A 117 -4.68 9.01 10.40
C ILE A 117 -3.97 10.36 10.37
N LEU A 118 -4.71 11.45 10.62
CA LEU A 118 -4.16 12.81 10.67
C LEU A 118 -3.04 12.95 11.71
N GLN A 119 -3.25 12.42 12.92
CA GLN A 119 -2.23 12.42 13.97
C GLN A 119 -0.98 11.61 13.60
N THR A 120 -1.14 10.56 12.80
CA THR A 120 -0.04 9.67 12.40
C THR A 120 0.73 10.19 11.19
N SER A 121 0.01 10.69 10.16
CA SER A 121 0.57 11.14 8.89
C SER A 121 -0.36 12.15 8.21
N TYR A 122 -0.05 13.44 8.32
CA TYR A 122 -0.80 14.47 7.58
C TYR A 122 -0.76 14.28 6.05
N PRO A 123 0.33 13.79 5.40
CA PRO A 123 0.31 13.51 3.96
C PRO A 123 -0.70 12.43 3.59
N ALA A 124 -0.78 11.34 4.37
CA ALA A 124 -1.75 10.27 4.14
C ALA A 124 -3.19 10.75 4.34
N PHE A 125 -3.42 11.61 5.33
CA PHE A 125 -4.71 12.28 5.52
C PHE A 125 -5.09 13.12 4.30
N LEU A 126 -4.19 13.98 3.81
CA LEU A 126 -4.45 14.82 2.63
C LEU A 126 -4.71 13.98 1.37
N ALA A 127 -3.99 12.88 1.18
CA ALA A 127 -4.24 11.95 0.07
C ALA A 127 -5.62 11.27 0.19
N GLY A 128 -6.04 10.92 1.41
CA GLY A 128 -7.39 10.39 1.68
C GLY A 128 -8.52 11.40 1.41
N LEU A 129 -8.24 12.71 1.57
CA LEU A 129 -9.20 13.78 1.27
C LEU A 129 -9.21 14.23 -0.19
N TYR A 130 -8.29 13.73 -1.02
CA TYR A 130 -8.17 14.10 -2.43
C TYR A 130 -9.49 14.03 -3.19
N PRO A 131 -10.33 12.97 -3.06
CA PRO A 131 -11.63 12.93 -3.73
C PRO A 131 -12.59 14.05 -3.27
N ILE A 132 -12.60 14.38 -1.97
CA ILE A 132 -13.46 15.43 -1.42
C ILE A 132 -13.04 16.79 -1.97
N VAL A 133 -11.74 17.10 -1.94
CA VAL A 133 -11.21 18.37 -2.47
C VAL A 133 -11.54 18.54 -3.95
N PHE A 134 -11.45 17.47 -4.74
CA PHE A 134 -11.86 17.52 -6.15
C PHE A 134 -13.36 17.76 -6.30
N LEU A 135 -14.20 17.02 -5.59
CA LEU A 135 -15.66 17.17 -5.67
C LEU A 135 -16.13 18.56 -5.21
N THR A 136 -15.58 19.09 -4.11
CA THR A 136 -15.92 20.44 -3.62
C THR A 136 -15.36 21.52 -4.52
N GLY A 137 -14.14 21.36 -5.05
CA GLY A 137 -13.54 22.29 -6.01
C GLY A 137 -14.36 22.42 -7.29
N PHE A 138 -14.81 21.28 -7.85
CA PHE A 138 -15.71 21.29 -9.01
C PHE A 138 -17.07 21.91 -8.69
N SER A 139 -17.64 21.62 -7.53
CA SER A 139 -18.92 22.21 -7.10
C SER A 139 -18.80 23.72 -6.89
N GLY A 140 -17.69 24.18 -6.29
CA GLY A 140 -17.39 25.60 -6.10
C GLY A 140 -17.17 26.33 -7.42
N LEU A 141 -16.45 25.72 -8.37
CA LEU A 141 -16.27 26.28 -9.71
C LEU A 141 -17.61 26.38 -10.47
N ALA A 142 -18.47 25.37 -10.34
CA ALA A 142 -19.80 25.39 -10.93
C ALA A 142 -20.68 26.51 -10.32
N ALA A 143 -20.66 26.67 -9.00
CA ALA A 143 -21.36 27.76 -8.30
C ALA A 143 -20.82 29.14 -8.70
N PHE A 144 -19.50 29.29 -8.80
CA PHE A 144 -18.87 30.53 -9.26
C PHE A 144 -19.25 30.85 -10.72
N ALA A 145 -19.23 29.87 -11.62
CA ALA A 145 -19.65 30.06 -13.00
C ALA A 145 -21.12 30.47 -13.10
N ALA A 146 -21.99 29.87 -12.29
CA ALA A 146 -23.41 30.26 -12.21
C ALA A 146 -23.58 31.70 -11.71
N LEU A 147 -22.84 32.10 -10.67
CA LEU A 147 -22.86 33.46 -10.14
C LEU A 147 -22.32 34.47 -11.15
N ALA A 148 -21.24 34.16 -11.85
CA ALA A 148 -20.65 35.00 -12.88
C ALA A 148 -21.61 35.17 -14.07
N ALA A 149 -22.30 34.11 -14.49
CA ALA A 149 -23.32 34.17 -15.53
C ALA A 149 -24.54 35.01 -15.11
N TYR A 150 -24.97 34.90 -13.86
CA TYR A 150 -25.99 35.79 -13.29
C TYR A 150 -25.49 37.24 -13.23
N ALA A 151 -24.21 37.44 -12.93
CA ALA A 151 -23.62 38.76 -12.82
C ALA A 151 -23.35 39.44 -14.18
N SER A 152 -23.21 38.68 -15.26
CA SER A 152 -23.09 39.21 -16.61
C SER A 152 -24.42 39.32 -17.35
N ALA A 153 -25.52 38.91 -16.71
CA ALA A 153 -26.85 39.03 -17.30
C ALA A 153 -27.25 40.51 -17.49
N PRO A 154 -27.96 40.87 -18.58
CA PRO A 154 -28.49 42.22 -18.80
C PRO A 154 -29.29 42.75 -17.62
N GLU A 155 -29.32 44.07 -17.44
CA GLU A 155 -30.00 44.74 -16.32
C GLU A 155 -31.50 44.42 -16.26
N SER A 156 -32.13 44.15 -17.40
CA SER A 156 -33.52 43.68 -17.50
C SER A 156 -33.77 42.32 -16.81
N ILE A 157 -32.74 41.48 -16.69
CA ILE A 157 -32.78 40.19 -15.96
C ILE A 157 -32.45 40.39 -14.47
N ARG A 158 -31.72 41.46 -14.11
CA ARG A 158 -31.27 41.75 -12.74
C ARG A 158 -32.21 42.65 -11.93
N LEU A 159 -32.90 43.58 -12.59
CA LEU A 159 -33.72 44.65 -11.98
C LEU A 159 -35.21 44.63 -12.43
N GLY A 160 -35.60 43.75 -13.35
CA GLY A 160 -36.97 43.66 -13.85
C GLY A 160 -37.93 43.00 -12.84
N GLY A 161 -38.92 43.77 -12.36
CA GLY A 161 -40.02 43.36 -11.46
C GLY A 161 -41.00 42.31 -12.00
N THR A 162 -40.57 41.46 -12.93
CA THR A 162 -41.23 40.23 -13.36
C THR A 162 -40.26 39.07 -13.17
N VAL A 163 -40.13 38.64 -11.91
CA VAL A 163 -39.28 37.55 -11.39
C VAL A 163 -39.62 36.15 -11.99
N TRP A 164 -40.33 36.07 -13.11
CA TRP A 164 -41.03 34.85 -13.58
C TRP A 164 -40.83 34.42 -15.04
N THR A 165 -39.76 34.80 -15.75
CA THR A 165 -39.58 34.30 -17.15
C THR A 165 -38.34 33.47 -17.41
N VAL A 166 -37.48 33.28 -16.41
CA VAL A 166 -36.70 32.04 -16.34
C VAL A 166 -37.38 31.20 -15.28
N PRO A 167 -38.31 30.29 -15.65
CA PRO A 167 -38.94 29.40 -14.69
C PRO A 167 -37.88 28.80 -13.77
N PRO A 168 -38.12 28.65 -12.46
CA PRO A 168 -37.22 27.93 -11.56
C PRO A 168 -36.78 26.58 -12.13
N VAL A 169 -37.63 25.98 -12.98
CA VAL A 169 -37.36 24.80 -13.79
C VAL A 169 -36.17 24.99 -14.75
N VAL A 170 -36.04 26.12 -15.45
CA VAL A 170 -34.91 26.39 -16.36
C VAL A 170 -33.61 26.58 -15.58
N ILE A 171 -33.63 27.27 -14.43
CA ILE A 171 -32.45 27.36 -13.56
C ILE A 171 -32.07 25.97 -13.04
N ALA A 172 -33.03 25.20 -12.53
CA ALA A 172 -32.82 23.85 -12.05
C ALA A 172 -32.28 22.93 -13.16
N VAL A 173 -32.80 23.03 -14.39
CA VAL A 173 -32.34 22.26 -15.55
C VAL A 173 -30.92 22.67 -15.93
N LEU A 174 -30.60 23.96 -16.00
CA LEU A 174 -29.24 24.43 -16.30
C LEU A 174 -28.23 24.02 -15.21
N SER A 175 -28.61 24.12 -13.94
CA SER A 175 -27.80 23.63 -12.82
C SER A 175 -27.62 22.11 -12.86
N ALA A 176 -28.68 21.36 -13.17
CA ALA A 176 -28.61 19.91 -13.34
C ALA A 176 -27.73 19.52 -14.55
N CYS A 177 -27.86 20.20 -15.68
CA CYS A 177 -27.02 20.00 -16.86
C CYS A 177 -25.55 20.33 -16.57
N LEU A 178 -25.26 21.43 -15.87
CA LEU A 178 -23.91 21.79 -15.45
C LEU A 178 -23.35 20.74 -14.49
N PHE A 179 -24.15 20.30 -13.51
CA PHE A 179 -23.76 19.24 -12.58
C PHE A 179 -23.45 17.93 -13.30
N VAL A 180 -24.31 17.49 -14.22
CA VAL A 180 -24.08 16.29 -15.05
C VAL A 180 -22.86 16.46 -15.94
N CYS A 181 -22.64 17.63 -16.52
CA CYS A 181 -21.47 17.94 -17.34
C CYS A 181 -20.17 17.86 -16.51
N VAL A 182 -20.16 18.47 -15.33
CA VAL A 182 -19.03 18.42 -14.38
C VAL A 182 -18.75 16.99 -13.94
N LEU A 183 -19.78 16.21 -13.59
CA LEU A 183 -19.62 14.79 -13.25
C LEU A 183 -19.07 14.00 -14.44
N SER A 184 -19.58 14.23 -15.64
CA SER A 184 -19.13 13.53 -16.86
C SER A 184 -17.69 13.89 -17.23
N LEU A 185 -17.32 15.17 -17.13
CA LEU A 185 -15.96 15.65 -17.38
C LEU A 185 -14.99 15.12 -16.33
N SER A 186 -15.40 15.10 -15.05
CA SER A 186 -14.61 14.52 -13.97
C SER A 186 -14.29 13.05 -14.30
N ARG A 187 -15.29 12.22 -14.64
CA ARG A 187 -15.06 10.82 -15.00
C ARG A 187 -14.13 10.65 -16.20
N LYS A 188 -14.20 11.53 -17.20
CA LYS A 188 -13.23 11.51 -18.32
C LYS A 188 -11.81 11.84 -17.85
N LEU A 189 -11.65 12.73 -16.87
CA LEU A 189 -10.37 13.06 -16.24
C LEU A 189 -9.86 11.93 -15.33
N GLU A 190 -10.74 11.09 -14.77
CA GLU A 190 -10.39 9.94 -13.93
C GLU A 190 -9.45 8.96 -14.64
N ASN A 191 -9.67 8.75 -15.94
CA ASN A 191 -8.81 7.92 -16.79
C ASN A 191 -7.34 8.41 -16.85
N LYS A 192 -7.10 9.69 -16.53
CA LYS A 192 -5.76 10.30 -16.54
C LYS A 192 -5.21 10.57 -15.13
N ILE A 193 -6.08 10.86 -14.18
CA ILE A 193 -5.74 11.12 -12.78
C ILE A 193 -6.71 10.29 -11.94
N PRO A 194 -6.24 9.23 -11.25
CA PRO A 194 -7.11 8.32 -10.52
C PRO A 194 -7.58 8.94 -9.18
N TYR A 195 -8.25 10.09 -9.23
CA TYR A 195 -8.60 10.88 -8.05
C TYR A 195 -9.71 10.21 -7.21
N PHE A 196 -10.47 9.26 -7.77
CA PHE A 196 -11.41 8.42 -7.02
C PHE A 196 -10.80 7.14 -6.45
N TRP A 197 -9.55 6.79 -6.81
CA TRP A 197 -8.89 5.60 -6.28
C TRP A 197 -8.86 5.53 -4.74
N PRO A 198 -8.59 6.63 -4.00
CA PRO A 198 -8.69 6.62 -2.55
C PRO A 198 -10.09 6.22 -2.03
N LEU A 199 -11.18 6.55 -2.72
CA LEU A 199 -12.53 6.14 -2.31
C LEU A 199 -12.72 4.65 -2.37
N TYR A 200 -12.29 4.01 -3.46
CA TYR A 200 -12.39 2.56 -3.58
C TYR A 200 -11.56 1.86 -2.49
N VAL A 201 -10.38 2.40 -2.19
CA VAL A 201 -9.50 1.89 -1.13
C VAL A 201 -10.15 2.00 0.24
N TYR A 202 -10.65 3.18 0.63
CA TYR A 202 -11.28 3.39 1.93
C TYR A 202 -12.58 2.58 2.07
N SER A 203 -13.40 2.53 1.01
CA SER A 203 -14.66 1.78 1.01
C SER A 203 -14.40 0.27 1.13
N PHE A 204 -13.41 -0.25 0.39
CA PHE A 204 -13.00 -1.64 0.51
C PHE A 204 -12.45 -1.94 1.92
N ALA A 205 -11.57 -1.10 2.45
CA ALA A 205 -11.02 -1.27 3.79
C ALA A 205 -12.13 -1.32 4.86
N ALA A 206 -13.09 -0.40 4.80
CA ALA A 206 -14.24 -0.37 5.68
C ALA A 206 -15.10 -1.65 5.59
N ASP A 207 -15.44 -2.08 4.38
CA ASP A 207 -16.24 -3.29 4.18
C ASP A 207 -15.50 -4.55 4.65
N HIS A 208 -14.20 -4.67 4.32
CA HIS A 208 -13.38 -5.82 4.69
C HIS A 208 -13.24 -5.92 6.21
N MET A 209 -12.94 -4.81 6.89
CA MET A 209 -12.86 -4.81 8.37
C MET A 209 -14.21 -5.06 9.04
N ARG A 210 -15.32 -4.89 8.34
CA ARG A 210 -16.68 -5.19 8.84
C ARG A 210 -17.17 -6.60 8.46
N GLY A 211 -16.35 -7.42 7.81
CA GLY A 211 -16.76 -8.75 7.33
C GLY A 211 -17.80 -8.73 6.21
N ARG A 212 -17.84 -7.65 5.41
CA ARG A 212 -18.79 -7.47 4.29
C ARG A 212 -18.20 -7.83 2.93
N VAL A 213 -17.14 -8.64 2.94
CA VAL A 213 -16.39 -9.09 1.76
C VAL A 213 -16.10 -10.59 1.89
N PRO A 214 -17.12 -11.46 1.96
CA PRO A 214 -16.91 -12.90 2.18
C PRO A 214 -16.02 -13.53 1.11
N GLU A 215 -16.04 -13.00 -0.12
CA GLU A 215 -15.14 -13.43 -1.20
C GLU A 215 -13.66 -13.17 -0.88
N MET A 216 -13.36 -12.13 -0.11
CA MET A 216 -12.00 -11.80 0.32
C MET A 216 -11.58 -12.69 1.49
N ASP A 217 -12.47 -12.97 2.44
CA ASP A 217 -12.20 -13.88 3.55
C ASP A 217 -11.88 -15.30 3.02
N ALA A 218 -12.68 -15.78 2.07
CA ALA A 218 -12.42 -17.05 1.39
C ALA A 218 -11.09 -17.03 0.61
N ARG A 219 -10.77 -15.92 -0.06
CA ARG A 219 -9.49 -15.75 -0.76
C ARG A 219 -8.31 -15.81 0.21
N ILE A 220 -8.37 -15.09 1.33
CA ILE A 220 -7.32 -15.10 2.37
C ILE A 220 -7.09 -16.50 2.91
N GLN A 221 -8.16 -17.25 3.21
CA GLN A 221 -8.04 -18.63 3.67
C GLN A 221 -7.36 -19.52 2.61
N GLN A 222 -7.74 -19.38 1.34
CA GLN A 222 -7.08 -20.14 0.28
C GLN A 222 -5.59 -19.79 0.17
N LEU A 223 -5.23 -18.51 0.17
CA LEU A 223 -3.84 -18.08 0.11
C LEU A 223 -3.06 -18.60 1.32
N SER A 224 -3.65 -18.59 2.53
CA SER A 224 -3.00 -19.12 3.72
C SER A 224 -2.70 -20.62 3.61
N ARG A 225 -3.61 -21.41 3.05
CA ARG A 225 -3.38 -22.84 2.81
C ARG A 225 -2.28 -23.07 1.79
N GLU A 226 -2.28 -22.32 0.69
CA GLU A 226 -1.24 -22.41 -0.35
C GLU A 226 0.15 -22.07 0.20
N ILE A 227 0.25 -21.02 1.04
CA ILE A 227 1.51 -20.62 1.69
C ILE A 227 1.95 -21.69 2.70
N LEU A 228 1.05 -22.16 3.57
CA LEU A 228 1.35 -23.19 4.56
C LEU A 228 1.84 -24.49 3.90
N ASP A 229 1.11 -24.98 2.90
CA ASP A 229 1.46 -26.19 2.15
C ASP A 229 2.82 -26.07 1.49
N TYR A 230 3.14 -24.89 0.93
CA TYR A 230 4.44 -24.64 0.32
C TYR A 230 5.56 -24.66 1.36
N ILE A 231 5.43 -23.86 2.43
CA ILE A 231 6.49 -23.77 3.46
C ILE A 231 6.77 -25.15 4.08
N THR A 232 5.72 -25.93 4.35
CA THR A 232 5.83 -27.26 4.97
C THR A 232 6.64 -28.25 4.12
N ARG A 233 6.61 -28.14 2.80
CA ARG A 233 7.27 -29.07 1.86
C ARG A 233 8.52 -28.48 1.20
N SER A 234 8.86 -27.23 1.53
CA SER A 234 9.89 -26.47 0.84
C SER A 234 11.28 -26.82 1.37
N GLU A 235 12.21 -27.02 0.45
CA GLU A 235 13.65 -27.07 0.73
C GLU A 235 14.38 -25.79 0.28
N ASP A 236 13.63 -24.74 -0.09
CA ASP A 236 14.20 -23.45 -0.43
C ASP A 236 15.00 -22.89 0.77
N ASP A 237 16.01 -22.05 0.51
CA ASP A 237 16.75 -21.42 1.60
C ASP A 237 15.90 -20.31 2.25
N GLU A 238 15.02 -19.68 1.47
CA GLU A 238 14.11 -18.65 1.94
C GLU A 238 12.75 -18.70 1.24
N VAL A 239 11.68 -18.53 2.04
CA VAL A 239 10.33 -18.20 1.56
C VAL A 239 10.03 -16.77 1.96
N LEU A 240 9.99 -15.88 0.96
CA LEU A 240 9.73 -14.46 1.11
C LEU A 240 8.27 -14.13 0.78
N ILE A 241 7.52 -13.67 1.76
CA ILE A 241 6.19 -13.10 1.55
C ILE A 241 6.39 -11.59 1.34
N ALA A 242 6.26 -11.14 0.10
CA ALA A 242 6.36 -9.74 -0.26
C ALA A 242 4.97 -9.14 -0.48
N SER A 243 4.71 -7.97 0.08
CA SER A 243 3.41 -7.32 -0.03
C SER A 243 3.54 -5.82 -0.21
N HIS A 244 2.60 -5.23 -0.94
CA HIS A 244 2.60 -3.81 -1.27
C HIS A 244 1.26 -3.15 -0.93
N SER A 245 1.27 -1.94 -0.40
CA SER A 245 0.07 -1.12 -0.20
C SER A 245 -1.01 -1.87 0.62
N ASN A 246 -2.27 -1.87 0.19
CA ASN A 246 -3.36 -2.65 0.83
C ASN A 246 -3.15 -4.18 0.79
N GLY A 247 -2.28 -4.69 -0.09
CA GLY A 247 -1.88 -6.09 -0.11
C GLY A 247 -1.21 -6.51 1.19
N THR A 248 -0.61 -5.57 1.93
CA THR A 248 -0.04 -5.82 3.27
C THR A 248 -1.09 -6.29 4.27
N VAL A 249 -2.33 -5.79 4.22
CA VAL A 249 -3.43 -6.22 5.09
C VAL A 249 -3.85 -7.65 4.76
N VAL A 250 -3.93 -7.98 3.47
CA VAL A 250 -4.23 -9.34 2.98
C VAL A 250 -3.13 -10.31 3.41
N ALA A 251 -1.87 -9.92 3.25
CA ALA A 251 -0.71 -10.70 3.65
C ALA A 251 -0.70 -10.95 5.16
N VAL A 252 -0.94 -9.93 5.99
CA VAL A 252 -1.04 -10.06 7.45
C VAL A 252 -2.10 -11.08 7.85
N LEU A 253 -3.31 -10.98 7.28
CA LEU A 253 -4.41 -11.88 7.61
C LEU A 253 -4.13 -13.33 7.16
N ALA A 254 -3.59 -13.51 5.96
CA ALA A 254 -3.23 -14.82 5.45
C ALA A 254 -2.11 -15.45 6.29
N PHE A 255 -1.10 -14.66 6.65
CA PHE A 255 0.08 -15.18 7.32
C PHE A 255 -0.15 -15.46 8.80
N ALA A 256 -1.00 -14.66 9.45
CA ALA A 256 -1.49 -15.01 10.78
C ALA A 256 -2.30 -16.32 10.78
N ALA A 257 -3.04 -16.62 9.71
CA ALA A 257 -3.73 -17.91 9.59
C ALA A 257 -2.73 -19.08 9.43
N VAL A 258 -1.61 -18.88 8.73
CA VAL A 258 -0.51 -19.85 8.66
C VAL A 258 0.06 -20.09 10.07
N LEU A 259 0.40 -19.04 10.82
CA LEU A 259 0.94 -19.16 12.18
C LEU A 259 -0.03 -19.81 13.17
N ARG A 260 -1.33 -19.59 13.02
CA ARG A 260 -2.33 -20.29 13.87
C ARG A 260 -2.45 -21.77 13.54
N ALA A 261 -2.20 -22.15 12.29
CA ALA A 261 -2.18 -23.57 11.89
C ALA A 261 -0.89 -24.25 12.35
N ASP A 262 0.24 -23.55 12.29
CA ASP A 262 1.53 -24.02 12.81
C ASP A 262 2.38 -22.84 13.35
N PRO A 263 2.43 -22.64 14.68
CA PRO A 263 3.16 -21.52 15.30
C PRO A 263 4.68 -21.54 15.10
N ASP A 264 5.25 -22.72 14.87
CA ASP A 264 6.70 -22.92 14.72
C ASP A 264 7.11 -23.16 13.25
N ILE A 265 6.20 -22.90 12.30
CA ILE A 265 6.44 -23.12 10.86
C ILE A 265 7.71 -22.44 10.35
N ALA A 266 8.02 -21.25 10.87
CA ALA A 266 9.18 -20.46 10.49
C ALA A 266 10.46 -20.82 11.28
N LYS A 267 10.38 -21.79 12.21
CA LYS A 267 11.52 -22.29 13.00
C LYS A 267 12.01 -23.68 12.55
N ARG A 268 11.22 -24.43 11.79
CA ARG A 268 11.47 -25.85 11.46
C ARG A 268 11.80 -26.13 9.99
N GLY A 269 12.00 -25.09 9.16
CA GLY A 269 12.18 -25.25 7.72
C GLY A 269 12.93 -24.07 7.08
N PRO A 270 12.54 -23.61 5.87
CA PRO A 270 13.21 -22.51 5.19
C PRO A 270 13.19 -21.24 6.05
N GLN A 271 14.14 -20.31 5.83
CA GLN A 271 14.00 -18.98 6.44
C GLN A 271 12.71 -18.34 5.94
N VAL A 272 11.83 -17.96 6.85
CA VAL A 272 10.58 -17.30 6.50
C VAL A 272 10.73 -15.80 6.73
N SER A 273 10.49 -15.02 5.67
CA SER A 273 10.70 -13.57 5.65
C SER A 273 9.43 -12.86 5.22
N PHE A 274 9.12 -11.74 5.88
CA PHE A 274 7.97 -10.90 5.56
C PHE A 274 8.41 -9.48 5.19
N LEU A 275 8.15 -9.10 3.94
CA LEU A 275 8.43 -7.78 3.42
C LEU A 275 7.12 -7.02 3.19
N THR A 276 7.00 -5.86 3.85
CA THR A 276 5.92 -4.90 3.59
C THR A 276 6.49 -3.66 2.91
N LEU A 277 5.87 -3.25 1.80
CA LEU A 277 6.28 -2.11 1.00
C LEU A 277 5.17 -1.06 0.99
N GLY A 278 5.44 0.15 1.50
CA GLY A 278 4.44 1.22 1.49
C GLY A 278 3.14 0.82 2.19
N HIS A 279 3.22 0.17 3.35
CA HIS A 279 2.04 -0.43 3.99
C HIS A 279 0.96 0.60 4.35
N SER A 280 -0.30 0.18 4.26
CA SER A 280 -1.47 0.96 4.65
C SER A 280 -2.21 0.35 5.85
N ILE A 281 -1.57 -0.56 6.60
CA ILE A 281 -2.19 -1.28 7.73
C ILE A 281 -2.99 -0.36 8.68
N PRO A 282 -2.47 0.80 9.13
CA PRO A 282 -3.23 1.70 10.01
C PRO A 282 -4.53 2.24 9.43
N LEU A 283 -4.63 2.37 8.10
CA LEU A 283 -5.88 2.76 7.43
C LEU A 283 -7.03 1.79 7.77
N CYS A 284 -6.70 0.51 7.94
CA CYS A 284 -7.64 -0.53 8.32
C CYS A 284 -7.72 -0.70 9.84
N SER A 285 -6.58 -0.78 10.53
CA SER A 285 -6.54 -1.14 11.95
C SER A 285 -7.09 -0.06 12.90
N PHE A 286 -7.18 1.19 12.44
CA PHE A 286 -7.80 2.28 13.21
C PHE A 286 -9.33 2.19 13.25
N LEU A 287 -9.96 1.41 12.38
CA LEU A 287 -11.39 1.15 12.46
C LEU A 287 -11.69 0.25 13.67
N PRO A 288 -12.72 0.56 14.47
CA PRO A 288 -13.05 -0.24 15.65
C PRO A 288 -13.41 -1.68 15.29
N GLN A 289 -13.97 -1.92 14.10
CA GLN A 289 -14.35 -3.26 13.63
C GLN A 289 -13.16 -4.13 13.19
N ALA A 290 -11.95 -3.58 13.05
CA ALA A 290 -10.74 -4.30 12.61
C ALA A 290 -10.15 -5.26 13.67
N THR A 291 -11.00 -5.99 14.40
CA THR A 291 -10.62 -6.93 15.46
C THR A 291 -9.82 -8.10 14.90
N ALA A 292 -10.25 -8.68 13.76
CA ALA A 292 -9.54 -9.76 13.08
C ALA A 292 -8.14 -9.34 12.63
N LEU A 293 -7.99 -8.12 12.10
CA LEU A 293 -6.69 -7.57 11.71
C LEU A 293 -5.79 -7.34 12.92
N ARG A 294 -6.30 -6.75 14.01
CA ARG A 294 -5.51 -6.57 15.24
C ARG A 294 -5.05 -7.89 15.84
N ARG A 295 -5.92 -8.91 15.86
CA ARG A 295 -5.54 -10.27 16.27
C ARG A 295 -4.46 -10.86 15.37
N ALA A 296 -4.60 -10.73 14.05
CA ALA A 296 -3.59 -11.20 13.11
C ALA A 296 -2.23 -10.50 13.29
N LEU A 297 -2.23 -9.20 13.59
CA LEU A 297 -1.04 -8.46 13.93
C LEU A 297 -0.42 -8.94 15.25
N THR A 298 -1.22 -9.31 16.26
CA THR A 298 -0.72 -9.94 17.49
C THR A 298 -0.03 -11.27 17.20
N ASP A 299 -0.65 -12.13 16.39
CA ASP A 299 -0.08 -13.44 16.02
C ASP A 299 1.29 -13.27 15.31
N LEU A 300 1.37 -12.33 14.37
CA LEU A 300 2.63 -11.98 13.69
C LEU A 300 3.62 -11.27 14.60
N GLY A 301 3.14 -10.52 15.58
CA GLY A 301 3.90 -9.74 16.54
C GLY A 301 4.77 -10.56 17.50
N GLY A 302 4.46 -11.83 17.67
CA GLY A 302 5.16 -12.74 18.60
C GLY A 302 6.52 -13.28 18.11
N ASP A 303 7.17 -14.04 18.99
CA ASP A 303 8.43 -14.72 18.68
C ASP A 303 8.20 -16.04 17.91
N ASN A 304 7.97 -15.88 16.62
CA ASN A 304 7.66 -16.94 15.66
C ASN A 304 8.80 -17.19 14.65
N GLY A 305 10.00 -16.61 14.82
CA GLY A 305 11.12 -16.79 13.88
C GLY A 305 11.02 -16.05 12.53
N ILE A 306 9.91 -15.36 12.25
CA ILE A 306 9.74 -14.58 11.02
C ILE A 306 10.58 -13.30 11.08
N ALA A 307 11.38 -13.07 10.05
CA ALA A 307 12.06 -11.80 9.81
C ALA A 307 11.13 -10.80 9.11
N TRP A 308 10.60 -9.81 9.83
CA TRP A 308 9.72 -8.79 9.25
C TRP A 308 10.46 -7.46 9.01
N VAL A 309 10.56 -7.06 7.74
CA VAL A 309 11.05 -5.75 7.33
C VAL A 309 9.93 -4.95 6.67
N ASP A 310 9.70 -3.73 7.18
CA ASP A 310 8.82 -2.74 6.55
C ASP A 310 9.64 -1.65 5.88
N ILE A 311 9.39 -1.42 4.59
CA ILE A 311 10.11 -0.43 3.80
C ILE A 311 9.11 0.62 3.32
N THR A 312 9.31 1.86 3.76
CA THR A 312 8.46 2.99 3.40
C THR A 312 9.27 4.22 3.01
N ALA A 313 8.68 5.07 2.18
CA ALA A 313 9.26 6.32 1.74
C ALA A 313 8.48 7.49 2.35
N PRO A 314 9.12 8.44 3.05
CA PRO A 314 8.42 9.57 3.66
C PRO A 314 7.58 10.43 2.69
N ARG A 315 7.91 10.44 1.39
CA ARG A 315 7.15 11.19 0.38
C ARG A 315 5.99 10.41 -0.24
N ASP A 316 5.80 9.17 0.18
CA ASP A 316 4.67 8.34 -0.25
C ASP A 316 3.45 8.64 0.62
N ALA A 317 2.55 9.47 0.08
CA ALA A 317 1.31 9.83 0.73
C ALA A 317 0.22 8.74 0.65
N ALA A 318 0.46 7.62 -0.03
CA ALA A 318 -0.49 6.50 -0.05
C ALA A 318 -0.30 5.53 1.12
N CYS A 319 0.75 5.71 1.91
CA CYS A 319 1.10 4.87 3.05
C CYS A 319 1.25 5.70 4.33
N LEU A 320 1.30 5.01 5.48
CA LEU A 320 1.67 5.65 6.75
C LEU A 320 3.17 5.42 6.98
N ALA A 321 4.00 6.15 6.24
CA ALA A 321 5.45 5.93 6.22
C ALA A 321 6.08 5.95 7.63
N LEU A 322 6.99 5.00 7.87
CA LEU A 322 7.77 4.84 9.11
C LEU A 322 6.89 4.75 10.36
N THR A 323 5.72 4.14 10.21
CA THR A 323 4.77 3.86 11.29
C THR A 323 4.83 2.38 11.61
N ASP A 324 5.28 2.04 12.82
CA ASP A 324 5.23 0.66 13.31
C ASP A 324 3.79 0.12 13.25
N PRO A 325 3.50 -0.90 12.40
CA PRO A 325 2.15 -1.39 12.21
C PRO A 325 1.57 -2.05 13.46
N LEU A 326 2.42 -2.59 14.34
CA LEU A 326 2.01 -3.22 15.59
C LEU A 326 1.62 -2.15 16.61
N LYS A 327 2.52 -1.20 16.88
CA LYS A 327 2.29 -0.12 17.86
C LYS A 327 1.14 0.79 17.43
N ALA A 328 1.08 1.18 16.15
CA ALA A 328 0.00 2.05 15.66
C ALA A 328 -1.37 1.38 15.82
N SER A 329 -1.44 0.06 15.68
CA SER A 329 -2.67 -0.71 15.84
C SER A 329 -3.12 -0.89 17.29
N GLY A 330 -2.39 -0.31 18.26
CA GLY A 330 -2.73 -0.31 19.69
C GLY A 330 -2.27 -1.56 20.44
N LEU A 331 -1.30 -2.31 19.89
CA LEU A 331 -0.75 -3.48 20.56
C LEU A 331 0.29 -3.06 21.62
N SER A 332 0.20 -3.64 22.82
CA SER A 332 1.13 -3.37 23.92
C SER A 332 2.46 -4.09 23.71
N ALA A 333 3.56 -3.48 24.17
CA ALA A 333 4.91 -4.06 24.04
C ALA A 333 5.05 -5.40 24.76
N GLU A 334 4.28 -5.64 25.83
CA GLU A 334 4.26 -6.89 26.59
C GLU A 334 3.87 -8.11 25.73
N ASN A 335 3.11 -7.90 24.66
CA ASN A 335 2.61 -8.97 23.79
C ASN A 335 3.44 -9.14 22.50
N LEU A 336 4.56 -8.43 22.36
CA LEU A 336 5.32 -8.35 21.12
C LEU A 336 6.77 -8.78 21.35
N ALA A 337 7.34 -9.49 20.39
CA ALA A 337 8.79 -9.67 20.35
C ALA A 337 9.47 -8.30 20.17
N GLU A 338 10.59 -8.11 20.86
CA GLU A 338 11.35 -6.86 20.75
C GLU A 338 11.77 -6.61 19.30
N GLN A 339 11.55 -5.39 18.81
CA GLN A 339 11.88 -4.97 17.44
C GLN A 339 11.34 -5.89 16.33
N LYS A 340 10.17 -6.53 16.55
CA LYS A 340 9.59 -7.50 15.61
C LYS A 340 9.57 -7.04 14.14
N SER A 341 9.15 -5.80 13.89
CA SER A 341 9.14 -5.20 12.57
C SER A 341 10.29 -4.18 12.44
N LYS A 342 11.25 -4.47 11.56
CA LYS A 342 12.35 -3.56 11.24
C LYS A 342 11.87 -2.50 10.25
N LEU A 343 11.79 -1.24 10.71
CA LEU A 343 11.29 -0.12 9.90
C LEU A 343 12.43 0.53 9.13
N LEU A 344 12.35 0.54 7.80
CA LEU A 344 13.38 1.09 6.94
C LEU A 344 12.84 2.23 6.07
N CYS A 345 13.66 3.26 5.91
CA CYS A 345 13.34 4.45 5.13
C CYS A 345 14.04 4.42 3.78
N VAL A 346 13.27 4.43 2.69
CA VAL A 346 13.82 4.62 1.34
C VAL A 346 13.93 6.12 1.04
N PRO A 347 15.14 6.66 0.84
CA PRO A 347 15.33 8.07 0.54
C PRO A 347 15.07 8.35 -0.95
N VAL A 348 13.83 8.20 -1.42
CA VAL A 348 13.47 8.28 -2.85
C VAL A 348 14.05 9.51 -3.56
N SER A 349 14.06 10.69 -2.92
CA SER A 349 14.63 11.90 -3.55
C SER A 349 16.14 11.83 -3.82
N GLN A 350 16.87 10.97 -3.11
CA GLN A 350 18.31 10.77 -3.30
C GLN A 350 18.60 9.65 -4.32
N LEU A 351 17.60 8.85 -4.69
CA LEU A 351 17.72 7.73 -5.62
C LEU A 351 17.40 8.11 -7.08
N PHE A 352 17.07 9.37 -7.32
CA PHE A 352 16.83 9.95 -8.64
C PHE A 352 17.64 11.25 -8.80
N SER A 353 18.00 11.57 -10.04
CA SER A 353 18.56 12.87 -10.39
C SER A 353 17.57 13.99 -10.01
N PRO A 354 18.06 15.19 -9.63
CA PRO A 354 17.18 16.31 -9.31
C PRO A 354 16.19 16.65 -10.44
N HIS A 355 16.62 16.52 -11.69
CA HIS A 355 15.78 16.73 -12.88
C HIS A 355 14.66 15.68 -12.98
N THR A 356 14.98 14.38 -12.95
CA THR A 356 13.95 13.32 -12.98
C THR A 356 12.99 13.45 -11.80
N PHE A 357 13.52 13.68 -10.60
CA PHE A 357 12.72 13.80 -9.39
C PHE A 357 11.70 14.94 -9.50
N ARG A 358 12.14 16.15 -9.89
CA ARG A 358 11.25 17.32 -10.07
C ARG A 358 10.20 17.06 -11.16
N LYS A 359 10.63 16.53 -12.31
CA LYS A 359 9.76 16.33 -13.47
C LYS A 359 8.72 15.22 -13.27
N THR A 360 9.08 14.14 -12.58
CA THR A 360 8.28 12.89 -12.60
C THR A 360 7.73 12.45 -11.25
N LEU A 361 8.28 12.91 -10.12
CA LEU A 361 7.94 12.37 -8.80
C LEU A 361 7.47 13.43 -7.79
N LEU A 362 8.01 14.66 -7.83
CA LEU A 362 7.87 15.66 -6.75
C LEU A 362 6.44 15.86 -6.23
N HIS A 363 5.45 15.88 -7.12
CA HIS A 363 4.03 16.06 -6.78
C HIS A 363 3.15 14.84 -7.12
N ARG A 364 3.77 13.73 -7.52
CA ARG A 364 3.07 12.53 -8.00
C ARG A 364 3.24 11.41 -6.99
N TRP A 365 2.64 11.58 -5.80
CA TRP A 365 2.75 10.64 -4.68
C TRP A 365 2.38 9.20 -5.07
N LEU A 366 1.38 9.00 -5.93
CA LEU A 366 1.03 7.66 -6.40
C LEU A 366 2.14 7.03 -7.25
N ARG A 367 2.88 7.83 -8.03
CA ARG A 367 4.07 7.32 -8.74
C ARG A 367 5.17 6.92 -7.76
N ILE A 368 5.39 7.71 -6.71
CA ILE A 368 6.31 7.35 -5.63
C ILE A 368 5.89 6.03 -4.99
N HIS A 369 4.59 5.85 -4.73
CA HIS A 369 4.04 4.64 -4.12
C HIS A 369 4.32 3.35 -4.90
N PHE A 370 4.40 3.42 -6.23
CA PHE A 370 4.76 2.26 -7.05
C PHE A 370 6.28 2.08 -7.25
N ARG A 371 7.12 3.04 -6.80
CA ARG A 371 8.58 2.94 -6.97
C ARG A 371 9.24 1.85 -6.14
N TYR A 372 8.59 1.31 -5.10
CA TYR A 372 9.17 0.18 -4.37
C TYR A 372 9.33 -1.09 -5.23
N LEU A 373 8.67 -1.15 -6.39
CA LEU A 373 8.69 -2.30 -7.30
C LEU A 373 9.48 -2.02 -8.60
N MET A 374 10.14 -0.86 -8.68
CA MET A 374 10.78 -0.36 -9.89
C MET A 374 12.27 -0.09 -9.62
N ALA A 375 13.05 -0.06 -10.69
CA ALA A 375 14.44 0.33 -10.61
C ALA A 375 14.58 1.81 -10.21
N TYR A 376 15.66 2.10 -9.49
CA TYR A 376 16.08 3.46 -9.16
C TYR A 376 17.06 4.00 -10.21
N GLU A 377 17.56 5.23 -10.09
CA GLU A 377 18.66 5.73 -10.94
C GLU A 377 20.04 5.57 -10.27
N ARG A 378 20.07 5.12 -9.01
CA ARG A 378 21.30 4.95 -8.22
C ARG A 378 21.26 3.65 -7.44
N ALA A 379 22.43 3.05 -7.24
CA ALA A 379 22.58 1.85 -6.43
C ALA A 379 22.10 2.10 -4.99
N THR A 380 21.41 1.11 -4.41
CA THR A 380 20.80 1.24 -3.09
C THR A 380 20.56 -0.13 -2.46
N PRO A 381 20.63 -0.26 -1.12
CA PRO A 381 20.23 -1.49 -0.44
C PRO A 381 18.73 -1.80 -0.55
N PHE A 382 17.91 -0.84 -0.97
CA PHE A 382 16.46 -0.99 -1.13
C PHE A 382 16.05 -1.50 -2.53
N ASP A 383 17.00 -2.06 -3.28
CA ASP A 383 16.77 -2.65 -4.60
C ASP A 383 15.83 -3.85 -4.50
N TYR A 384 14.61 -3.69 -5.05
CA TYR A 384 13.57 -4.71 -5.02
C TYR A 384 13.98 -6.04 -5.65
N PHE A 385 14.74 -5.98 -6.73
CA PHE A 385 15.21 -7.16 -7.46
C PHE A 385 16.28 -7.88 -6.66
N MET A 386 17.08 -7.15 -5.88
CA MET A 386 18.03 -7.75 -4.95
C MET A 386 17.42 -8.29 -3.67
N ILE A 387 16.30 -7.74 -3.24
CA ILE A 387 15.54 -8.28 -2.11
C ILE A 387 14.84 -9.57 -2.54
N THR A 388 14.30 -9.61 -3.76
CA THR A 388 13.47 -10.74 -4.23
C THR A 388 14.25 -11.81 -4.98
N ALA A 389 15.38 -11.50 -5.61
CA ALA A 389 16.18 -12.46 -6.37
C ALA A 389 17.68 -12.48 -6.03
N GLY A 390 18.13 -11.68 -5.06
CA GLY A 390 19.53 -11.64 -4.64
C GLY A 390 19.95 -12.76 -3.67
N PRO A 391 21.26 -12.89 -3.38
CA PRO A 391 21.88 -14.03 -2.70
C PRO A 391 21.77 -14.03 -1.16
N LEU A 392 21.13 -13.02 -0.59
CA LEU A 392 21.01 -12.85 0.86
C LEU A 392 19.56 -12.93 1.31
N THR A 393 19.29 -13.58 2.44
CA THR A 393 17.99 -13.51 3.10
C THR A 393 17.62 -12.08 3.45
N LEU A 394 16.33 -11.80 3.64
CA LEU A 394 15.83 -10.47 3.99
C LEU A 394 16.50 -9.93 5.27
N ALA A 395 16.62 -10.79 6.30
CA ALA A 395 17.26 -10.43 7.56
C ALA A 395 18.73 -10.05 7.36
N LYS A 396 19.51 -10.89 6.64
CA LYS A 396 20.94 -10.65 6.39
C LYS A 396 21.17 -9.41 5.55
N ARG A 397 20.36 -9.20 4.49
CA ARG A 397 20.46 -8.02 3.61
C ARG A 397 20.38 -6.72 4.39
N PHE A 398 19.57 -6.68 5.46
CA PHE A 398 19.33 -5.47 6.23
C PHE A 398 19.92 -5.51 7.63
N ALA A 399 20.79 -6.47 7.96
CA ALA A 399 21.37 -6.63 9.29
C ALA A 399 22.00 -5.33 9.79
N ASP A 400 22.85 -4.72 8.96
CA ASP A 400 23.65 -3.53 9.31
C ASP A 400 22.90 -2.19 9.20
N ILE A 401 21.67 -2.19 8.69
CA ILE A 401 20.87 -0.96 8.61
C ILE A 401 20.04 -0.83 9.88
N PRO A 402 20.19 0.21 10.70
CA PRO A 402 19.39 0.36 11.91
C PRO A 402 17.91 0.60 11.59
N SER A 403 17.01 0.04 12.41
CA SER A 403 15.58 0.33 12.35
C SER A 403 15.32 1.81 12.62
N LYS A 404 14.34 2.39 11.92
CA LYS A 404 13.89 3.76 12.12
C LYS A 404 12.78 3.78 13.16
N ASP A 405 13.13 4.09 14.40
CA ASP A 405 12.15 4.31 15.46
C ASP A 405 11.79 5.78 15.62
N GLY A 406 10.54 6.05 16.02
CA GLY A 406 10.12 7.38 16.48
C GLY A 406 10.02 8.45 15.39
N PHE A 407 9.83 8.08 14.12
CA PHE A 407 9.65 9.07 13.05
C PHE A 407 8.38 9.92 13.30
N ALA A 408 8.59 11.20 13.64
CA ALA A 408 7.53 12.13 14.05
C ALA A 408 7.29 13.28 13.08
N LYS A 409 8.07 13.41 11.99
CA LYS A 409 8.03 14.58 11.09
C LYS A 409 6.65 14.83 10.46
N PHE A 410 5.84 13.78 10.27
CA PHE A 410 4.49 13.91 9.71
C PHE A 410 3.36 13.83 10.73
N ARG A 411 3.71 13.72 12.02
CA ARG A 411 2.73 13.72 13.10
C ARG A 411 2.35 15.16 13.42
N LEU A 412 1.06 15.46 13.43
CA LEU A 412 0.55 16.79 13.78
C LEU A 412 0.71 17.12 15.26
N LEU A 413 0.67 16.09 16.11
CA LEU A 413 0.94 16.20 17.54
C LEU A 413 2.15 15.33 17.85
N GLN A 414 3.23 15.94 18.36
CA GLN A 414 4.33 15.17 18.91
C GLN A 414 3.80 14.40 20.11
N GLN A 415 3.95 13.07 20.14
CA GLN A 415 3.70 12.33 21.37
C GLN A 415 4.65 12.87 22.44
N PRO A 416 4.19 13.12 23.67
CA PRO A 416 5.10 13.45 24.75
C PRO A 416 6.15 12.33 24.82
N LYS A 417 7.43 12.70 24.85
CA LYS A 417 8.51 11.74 25.09
C LYS A 417 8.12 10.97 26.35
N MET A 418 7.87 9.66 26.24
CA MET A 418 7.85 8.82 27.42
C MET A 418 9.27 8.85 27.98
N THR A 419 9.49 9.73 28.95
CA THR A 419 10.67 9.72 29.77
C THR A 419 10.71 8.33 30.41
N LYS A 420 11.74 7.54 30.07
CA LYS A 420 12.09 6.38 30.89
C LYS A 420 12.17 6.89 32.32
N ARG A 421 11.37 6.34 33.24
CA ARG A 421 11.60 6.56 34.67
C ARG A 421 13.07 6.17 34.92
N PRO A 422 13.86 7.01 35.61
CA PRO A 422 15.17 6.60 36.06
C PRO A 422 14.99 5.31 36.85
N SER A 423 15.80 4.30 36.51
CA SER A 423 16.00 3.13 37.35
C SER A 423 16.41 3.61 38.74
N GLU A 424 15.56 3.39 39.73
CA GLU A 424 15.96 3.45 41.14
C GLU A 424 17.06 2.40 41.31
N HIS A 425 18.29 2.87 41.50
CA HIS A 425 19.38 2.03 42.00
C HIS A 425 19.27 1.91 43.52
N PRO A 426 19.70 0.77 44.07
CA PRO A 426 19.37 0.36 45.43
C PRO A 426 20.29 1.04 46.45
N PHE A 427 19.73 1.33 47.62
CA PHE A 427 20.43 1.28 48.90
C PHE A 427 19.66 0.36 49.83
#